data_AF-A0A075GGC9-F1
#
_entry.id   AF-A0A075GGC9-F1
#
_cell.length_a   1.000
_cell.length_b   1.000
_cell.length_c   1.000
_cell.angle_alpha   90.00
_cell.angle_beta   90.00
_cell.angle_gamma   90.00
#
_symmetry.space_group_name_H-M   'P 1'
#
loop_
_entity.id
_entity.type
_entity.pdbx_description
1 polymer ?
#
loop_
_entity_poly.entity_id
_entity_poly.type
_entity_poly.pdbx_seq_one_letter_code
_entity_poly.pdbx_strand_id
1 'polypeptide(L)' 'MGTDSKFSVHQIFAKKGMLIVENLANLDKIKSSKFHLVVLPLKLKNATGSPVRAVAFVD' A
#
# COMPACT_ATOMS: atom_id res chain seq x y z
N MET A 1 9.38 -6.54 -9.77
CA MET A 1 9.52 -5.08 -9.58
C MET A 1 8.67 -4.37 -10.63
N GLY A 2 8.24 -3.13 -10.34
CA GLY A 2 7.49 -2.32 -11.31
C GLY A 2 8.27 -2.14 -12.62
N THR A 3 7.56 -2.12 -13.75
CA THR A 3 8.14 -2.00 -15.09
C THR A 3 8.54 -0.56 -15.44
N ASP A 4 8.08 0.43 -14.67
CA ASP A 4 8.46 1.83 -14.82
C ASP A 4 9.77 2.14 -14.08
N SER A 5 10.85 2.27 -14.85
CA SER A 5 12.18 2.61 -14.33
C SER A 5 12.27 4.01 -13.73
N LYS A 6 11.32 4.90 -14.00
CA LYS A 6 11.28 6.26 -13.44
C LYS A 6 10.53 6.34 -12.12
N PHE A 7 9.81 5.27 -11.74
CA PHE A 7 8.98 5.23 -10.53
C PHE A 7 8.05 6.44 -10.41
N SER A 8 7.39 6.81 -11.51
CA SER A 8 6.56 8.01 -11.63
C SER A 8 5.49 8.11 -10.53
N VAL A 9 4.83 7.00 -10.22
CA VAL A 9 3.84 6.92 -9.12
C VAL A 9 4.48 7.22 -7.77
N HIS A 10 5.68 6.70 -7.49
CA HIS A 10 6.40 7.00 -6.24
C HIS A 10 6.69 8.48 -6.11
N GLN A 11 7.17 9.13 -7.17
CA GLN A 11 7.46 10.56 -7.15
C GLN A 11 6.21 11.41 -6.94
N ILE A 12 5.11 11.09 -7.63
CA ILE A 12 3.87 11.86 -7.53
C ILE A 12 3.26 11.69 -6.13
N PHE A 13 3.23 10.47 -5.59
CA PHE A 13 2.58 10.17 -4.31
C PHE A 13 3.41 10.69 -3.14
N ALA A 14 4.73 10.54 -3.17
CA ALA A 14 5.63 11.08 -2.14
C ALA A 14 5.50 12.60 -2.03
N LYS A 15 5.44 13.32 -3.18
CA LYS A 15 5.23 14.78 -3.20
C LYS A 15 3.89 15.21 -2.59
N LYS A 16 2.89 14.33 -2.59
CA LYS A 16 1.56 14.57 -2.01
C LYS A 16 1.40 14.00 -0.61
N GLY A 17 2.44 13.40 -0.01
CA GLY A 17 2.36 12.72 1.28
C GLY A 17 1.41 11.52 1.29
N MET A 18 1.17 10.91 0.12
CA MET A 18 0.31 9.73 0.00
C MET A 18 1.10 8.44 0.21
N LEU A 19 0.48 7.48 0.89
CA LEU A 19 1.06 6.17 1.15
C LEU A 19 1.03 5.28 -0.09
N ILE A 20 2.06 4.46 -0.23
CA ILE A 20 2.13 3.38 -1.22
C ILE A 20 2.14 2.05 -0.45
N VAL A 21 1.32 1.10 -0.89
CA VAL A 21 1.23 -0.23 -0.33
C VAL A 21 1.45 -1.23 -1.45
N GLU A 22 2.55 -1.98 -1.37
CA GLU A 22 2.99 -2.89 -2.43
C GLU A 22 2.91 -4.35 -1.98
N ASN A 23 3.03 -5.27 -2.93
CA ASN A 23 3.05 -6.71 -2.69
C ASN A 23 1.81 -7.24 -1.93
N LEU A 24 0.65 -6.61 -2.14
CA LEU A 24 -0.62 -7.11 -1.60
C LEU A 24 -0.95 -8.48 -2.19
N ALA A 25 -1.47 -9.36 -1.35
CA ALA A 25 -1.89 -10.71 -1.71
C ALA A 25 -3.40 -10.88 -1.50
N ASN A 26 -3.98 -11.94 -2.08
CA ASN A 26 -5.40 -12.29 -1.94
C ASN A 26 -6.40 -11.24 -2.47
N LEU A 27 -5.97 -10.35 -3.37
CA LEU A 27 -6.86 -9.33 -3.95
C LEU A 27 -8.04 -9.95 -4.71
N ASP A 28 -7.86 -11.15 -5.27
CA ASP A 28 -8.89 -11.96 -5.91
C ASP A 28 -10.06 -12.33 -4.99
N LYS A 29 -9.87 -12.30 -3.68
CA LYS A 29 -10.92 -12.58 -2.68
C LYS A 29 -11.83 -11.38 -2.43
N ILE A 30 -11.45 -10.19 -2.87
CA ILE A 30 -12.24 -8.97 -2.72
C ILE A 30 -13.21 -8.89 -3.90
N LYS A 31 -14.51 -9.10 -3.66
CA LYS A 31 -15.54 -9.10 -4.71
C LYS A 31 -16.27 -7.77 -4.84
N SER A 32 -16.22 -6.93 -3.80
CA SER A 32 -16.82 -5.61 -3.81
C SER A 32 -15.86 -4.56 -4.38
N SER A 33 -16.40 -3.58 -5.10
CA SER A 33 -15.65 -2.39 -5.55
C SER A 33 -15.31 -1.44 -4.40
N LYS A 34 -15.97 -1.58 -3.25
CA LYS A 34 -15.72 -0.80 -2.03
C LYS A 34 -15.52 -1.73 -0.86
N PHE A 35 -14.42 -1.55 -0.15
CA PHE A 35 -14.07 -2.32 1.03
C PHE A 35 -13.19 -1.48 1.94
N HIS A 36 -13.09 -1.87 3.21
CA HIS A 36 -12.20 -1.22 4.16
C HIS A 36 -10.84 -1.91 4.14
N LEU A 37 -9.79 -1.17 3.78
CA LEU A 37 -8.40 -1.61 3.88
C LEU A 37 -7.76 -1.01 5.12
N VAL A 38 -7.21 -1.85 5.99
CA VAL A 38 -6.42 -1.47 7.16
C VAL A 38 -4.96 -1.83 6.92
N VAL A 39 -4.08 -0.84 7.07
CA VAL A 39 -2.63 -0.97 6.86
C VAL A 39 -1.92 -0.52 8.13
N LEU A 40 -1.30 -1.45 8.83
CA LEU A 40 -0.66 -1.22 10.13
C LEU A 40 0.88 -1.28 9.98
N PRO A 41 1.56 -0.14 9.79
CA PRO A 41 3.02 -0.09 9.74
C PRO A 41 3.65 -0.17 11.13
N LEU A 42 4.90 -0.64 11.17
CA LEU A 42 5.72 -0.58 12.37
C LEU A 42 6.10 0.88 12.68
N LYS A 43 6.09 1.23 13.97
CA LYS A 43 6.47 2.58 14.45
C LYS A 43 7.99 2.73 14.54
N LEU A 44 8.64 2.81 13.38
CA LEU A 44 10.09 2.96 13.26
C LEU A 44 10.49 4.44 13.23
N LYS A 45 11.52 4.82 13.98
CA LYS A 45 12.01 6.21 14.04
C LYS A 45 12.65 6.60 12.71
N ASN A 46 12.23 7.73 12.14
CA ASN A 46 12.76 8.31 10.89
C ASN A 46 12.71 7.39 9.66
N ALA A 47 11.86 6.35 9.67
CA ALA A 47 11.70 5.46 8.54
C ALA A 47 10.74 6.03 7.50
N THR A 48 10.97 5.68 6.24
CA THR A 48 10.11 6.05 5.10
C THR A 48 9.07 4.98 4.75
N GLY A 49 9.17 3.80 5.36
CA GLY A 49 8.28 2.67 5.17
C GLY A 49 8.58 1.54 6.15
N SER A 50 7.70 0.54 6.21
CA SER A 50 7.90 -0.68 7.00
C SER A 50 7.05 -1.83 6.45
N PRO A 51 7.40 -3.10 6.73
CA PRO A 51 6.49 -4.20 6.52
C PRO A 51 5.17 -3.97 7.25
N VAL A 52 4.07 -4.44 6.67
CA VAL A 52 2.72 -4.26 7.21
C VAL A 52 1.98 -5.59 7.25
N ARG A 53 1.02 -5.70 8.16
CA ARG A 53 -0.07 -6.67 8.03
C ARG A 53 -1.29 -5.95 7.45
N ALA A 54 -1.43 -6.02 6.12
CA ALA A 54 -2.61 -5.48 5.45
C ALA A 54 -3.81 -6.40 5.66
N VAL A 55 -4.95 -5.84 6.05
CA VAL A 55 -6.21 -6.55 6.28
C VAL A 55 -7.32 -5.83 5.52
N ALA A 56 -8.13 -6.58 4.79
CA ALA A 56 -9.35 -6.08 4.18
C ALA A 56 -10.56 -6.69 4.90
N PHE A 57 -11.55 -5.86 5.24
CA PHE A 57 -12.86 -6.35 5.63
C PHE A 57 -13.67 -6.60 4.35
N VAL A 58 -14.10 -7.84 4.18
CA VAL A 58 -14.89 -8.30 3.04
C VAL A 58 -16.21 -8.85 3.58
N ASP A 59 -17.31 -8.44 2.96
CA ASP A 59 -18.65 -8.99 3.22
C ASP A 59 -18.86 -10.30 2.42
#